data_AF-A0A914RSK1-F1
#
_entry.id   AF-A0A914RSK1-F1
#
_cell.length_a   1.000
_cell.length_b   1.000
_cell.length_c   1.000
_cell.angle_alpha   90.00
_cell.angle_beta   90.00
_cell.angle_gamma   90.00
#
_symmetry.space_group_name_H-M   'P 1'
#
loop_
_entity.id
_entity.type
_entity.pdbx_description
1 polymer ?
#
loop_
_entity_poly.entity_id
_entity_poly.type
_entity_poly.pdbx_seq_one_letter_code
_entity_poly.pdbx_strand_id
1 'polypeptide(L)'
;MVWQERSQYIIMLCAAVDQNRMCPLDSGTPNVCPYYWPRARLSPTPTIVQCMDGCSRSGTLVCIEALLMHVLRGSAQYEKLVLTTALFVRLQRRHAIGSALHYLFIYRTLLYWMQPYITSIYQRFVLGLIFPEWGFVGKYNKLVAKHAVKLSLL
;
A
#
# COMPACT_ATOMS: atom_id res chain seq x y z
N MET A 1 -11.23 -19.55 -6.88
CA MET A 1 -10.98 -18.16 -7.32
C MET A 1 -10.25 -18.24 -8.64
N VAL A 2 -10.84 -17.65 -9.68
CA VAL A 2 -10.59 -17.97 -11.10
C VAL A 2 -9.21 -17.47 -11.54
N TRP A 3 -8.44 -18.40 -12.07
CA TRP A 3 -7.18 -18.16 -12.77
C TRP A 3 -7.51 -17.52 -14.12
N GLN A 4 -7.08 -16.28 -14.35
CA GLN A 4 -7.29 -15.58 -15.62
C GLN A 4 -5.94 -15.32 -16.28
N GLU A 5 -5.58 -16.27 -17.13
CA GLU A 5 -4.30 -16.43 -17.85
C GLU A 5 -3.90 -15.26 -18.76
N ARG A 6 -4.81 -14.29 -18.99
CA ARG A 6 -4.58 -13.12 -19.87
C ARG A 6 -4.59 -11.76 -19.17
N SER A 7 -4.67 -11.75 -17.85
CA SER A 7 -4.94 -10.54 -17.07
C SER A 7 -3.63 -9.99 -16.51
N GLN A 8 -3.13 -8.85 -16.98
CA GLN A 8 -1.98 -8.13 -16.42
C GLN A 8 -2.28 -7.50 -15.03
N TYR A 9 -2.99 -8.21 -14.18
CA TYR A 9 -3.49 -7.73 -12.90
C TYR A 9 -3.08 -8.66 -11.75
N ILE A 10 -2.90 -8.05 -10.57
CA ILE A 10 -2.37 -8.70 -9.36
C ILE A 10 -3.36 -9.73 -8.84
N ILE A 11 -3.01 -11.02 -8.95
CA ILE A 11 -3.84 -12.13 -8.47
C ILE A 11 -3.39 -12.50 -7.05
N MET A 12 -4.24 -12.20 -6.06
CA MET A 12 -4.12 -12.78 -4.71
C MET A 12 -4.80 -14.15 -4.67
N LEU A 13 -3.99 -15.21 -4.73
CA LEU A 13 -4.40 -16.55 -4.33
C LEU A 13 -3.72 -16.92 -3.01
N CYS A 14 -4.46 -17.64 -2.16
CA CYS A 14 -3.85 -18.33 -1.02
C CYS A 14 -2.92 -19.43 -1.54
N ALA A 15 -1.72 -19.48 -0.94
CA ALA A 15 -0.72 -20.54 -1.04
C ALA A 15 0.04 -20.70 -2.38
N ALA A 16 1.34 -20.34 -2.34
CA ALA A 16 2.48 -21.21 -2.64
C ALA A 16 3.78 -20.40 -2.39
N VAL A 17 4.23 -20.34 -1.13
CA VAL A 17 5.62 -19.97 -0.84
C VAL A 17 6.46 -21.20 -1.14
N ASP A 18 7.18 -21.21 -2.26
CA ASP A 18 8.13 -22.27 -2.57
C ASP A 18 9.41 -22.02 -1.77
N GLN A 19 9.59 -22.77 -0.68
CA GLN A 19 10.75 -22.67 0.23
C GLN A 19 12.08 -22.97 -0.48
N ASN A 20 12.04 -23.65 -1.62
CA ASN A 20 13.23 -24.14 -2.32
C ASN A 20 13.95 -23.05 -3.15
N ARG A 21 13.39 -21.84 -3.28
CA ARG A 21 14.00 -20.71 -4.01
C ARG A 21 14.55 -19.60 -3.11
N MET A 22 14.59 -19.79 -1.79
CA MET A 22 15.29 -18.87 -0.90
C MET A 22 16.78 -19.13 -0.99
N CYS A 23 17.51 -18.22 -1.65
CA CYS A 23 18.98 -18.26 -1.69
C CYS A 23 19.56 -18.33 -0.26
N PRO A 24 20.63 -19.11 -0.04
CA PRO A 24 21.29 -19.18 1.26
C PRO A 24 22.17 -17.95 1.43
N LEU A 25 21.70 -16.95 2.17
CA LEU A 25 22.57 -15.89 2.69
C LEU A 25 22.18 -15.59 4.14
N ASP A 26 23.06 -16.10 5.00
CA ASP A 26 23.56 -15.52 6.24
C ASP A 26 22.57 -15.23 7.38
N SER A 27 22.59 -16.16 8.36
CA SER A 27 22.85 -15.99 9.81
C SER A 27 22.64 -14.63 10.52
N GLY A 28 21.76 -13.78 10.05
CA GLY A 28 21.28 -12.61 10.74
C GLY A 28 19.95 -12.24 10.12
N THR A 29 18.90 -12.18 10.92
CA THR A 29 17.56 -11.81 10.45
C THR A 29 17.44 -10.27 10.42
N PRO A 30 17.63 -9.56 9.30
CA PRO A 30 16.89 -8.34 9.11
C PRO A 30 15.47 -8.74 8.71
N ASN A 31 14.47 -8.28 9.46
CA ASN A 31 13.04 -8.40 9.13
C ASN A 31 12.64 -7.64 7.83
N VAL A 32 13.62 -7.27 7.01
CA VAL A 32 13.47 -6.48 5.79
C VAL A 32 14.49 -7.03 4.78
N CYS A 33 14.01 -7.66 3.70
CA CYS A 33 14.84 -7.98 2.55
C CYS A 33 14.78 -6.80 1.57
N PRO A 34 15.78 -5.91 1.53
CA PRO A 34 15.74 -4.68 0.72
C PRO A 34 15.67 -4.95 -0.80
N TYR A 35 15.93 -6.18 -1.24
CA TYR A 35 15.93 -6.58 -2.65
C TYR A 35 14.68 -7.35 -3.08
N TYR A 36 13.75 -7.66 -2.17
CA TYR A 36 12.57 -8.46 -2.50
C TYR A 36 11.68 -7.73 -3.53
N TRP A 37 11.45 -6.44 -3.32
CA TRP A 37 10.48 -5.69 -4.12
C TRP A 37 10.95 -5.34 -5.54
N PRO A 38 12.20 -4.89 -5.76
CA PRO A 38 12.71 -4.70 -7.13
C PRO A 38 12.73 -6.01 -7.93
N ARG A 39 13.06 -7.13 -7.29
CA ARG A 39 13.04 -8.46 -7.95
C ARG A 39 11.62 -8.93 -8.26
N ALA A 40 10.66 -8.69 -7.36
CA ALA A 40 9.25 -9.00 -7.59
C ALA A 40 8.64 -8.22 -8.77
N ARG A 41 9.06 -6.97 -8.99
CA ARG A 41 8.63 -6.21 -10.18
C ARG A 41 9.22 -6.72 -11.50
N LEU A 42 10.37 -7.37 -11.45
CA LEU A 42 11.05 -7.92 -12.62
C LEU A 42 10.64 -9.36 -12.92
N SER A 43 9.89 -10.02 -12.02
CA SER A 43 9.50 -11.40 -12.24
C SER A 43 8.42 -11.50 -13.33
N PRO A 44 8.54 -12.42 -14.30
CA PRO A 44 7.54 -12.64 -15.34
C PRO A 44 6.25 -13.29 -14.81
N THR A 45 6.28 -13.78 -13.58
CA THR A 45 5.16 -14.43 -12.89
C THR A 45 4.52 -13.49 -11.87
N PRO A 46 3.21 -13.63 -11.59
CA PRO A 46 2.55 -12.81 -10.58
C PRO A 46 3.13 -13.04 -9.18
N THR A 47 3.30 -11.96 -8.41
CA THR A 47 3.77 -12.03 -7.02
C THR A 47 2.61 -12.35 -6.09
N ILE A 48 2.78 -13.36 -5.24
CA ILE A 48 1.78 -13.79 -4.25
C ILE A 48 1.99 -13.00 -2.96
N VAL A 49 0.95 -12.28 -2.51
CA VAL A 49 0.97 -11.50 -1.26
C VAL A 49 -0.10 -12.03 -0.30
N GLN A 50 0.32 -12.55 0.84
CA GLN A 50 -0.58 -13.17 1.81
C GLN A 50 -0.43 -12.57 3.21
N CYS A 51 -1.57 -12.41 3.88
CA CYS A 51 -1.70 -12.13 5.30
C CYS A 51 -2.62 -13.17 5.93
N MET A 52 -2.89 -13.07 7.24
CA MET A 52 -3.71 -14.04 7.98
C MET A 52 -5.09 -14.29 7.37
N ASP A 53 -5.78 -13.22 6.97
CA ASP A 53 -7.09 -13.22 6.32
C ASP A 53 -6.99 -13.15 4.77
N GLY A 54 -5.78 -12.93 4.25
CA GLY A 54 -5.50 -12.83 2.82
C GLY A 54 -6.24 -11.71 2.10
N CYS A 55 -6.83 -10.73 2.79
CA CYS A 55 -7.61 -9.66 2.14
C CYS A 55 -7.32 -8.26 2.68
N SER A 56 -7.27 -8.04 4.00
CA SER A 56 -7.13 -6.71 4.57
C SER A 56 -5.73 -6.12 4.34
N ARG A 57 -4.71 -6.70 4.99
CA ARG A 57 -3.31 -6.22 4.92
C ARG A 57 -2.71 -6.45 3.54
N SER A 58 -2.95 -7.62 2.95
CA SER A 58 -2.54 -7.90 1.58
C SER A 58 -3.13 -6.87 0.61
N GLY A 59 -4.44 -6.59 0.71
CA GLY A 59 -5.13 -5.61 -0.15
C GLY A 59 -4.57 -4.20 0.01
N THR A 60 -4.19 -3.84 1.23
CA THR A 60 -3.56 -2.55 1.54
C THR A 60 -2.19 -2.43 0.85
N LEU A 61 -1.35 -3.46 0.93
CA LEU A 61 -0.02 -3.48 0.30
C LEU A 61 -0.13 -3.43 -1.23
N VAL A 62 -1.02 -4.23 -1.81
CA VAL A 62 -1.26 -4.24 -3.27
C VAL A 62 -1.83 -2.90 -3.76
N CYS A 63 -2.69 -2.26 -2.98
CA CYS A 63 -3.20 -0.91 -3.30
C CYS A 63 -2.09 0.14 -3.29
N ILE A 64 -1.19 0.10 -2.30
CA ILE A 64 -0.03 1.01 -2.23
C ILE A 64 0.87 0.83 -3.46
N GLU A 65 1.12 -0.41 -3.89
CA GLU A 65 1.94 -0.66 -5.08
C GLU A 65 1.29 -0.16 -6.36
N ALA A 66 -0.01 -0.44 -6.54
CA ALA A 66 -0.76 0.06 -7.68
C ALA A 66 -0.72 1.60 -7.73
N LEU A 67 -0.87 2.27 -6.58
CA LEU A 67 -0.75 3.71 -6.48
C LEU A 67 0.64 4.22 -6.86
N LEU A 68 1.70 3.60 -6.33
CA LEU A 68 3.07 3.95 -6.68
C LEU A 68 3.34 3.77 -8.18
N MET A 69 2.83 2.69 -8.78
CA MET A 69 2.92 2.48 -10.22
C MET A 69 2.17 3.55 -11.03
N HIS A 70 0.99 4.00 -10.58
CA HIS A 70 0.27 5.10 -11.24
C HIS A 70 1.04 6.42 -11.16
N VAL A 71 1.67 6.70 -10.01
CA VAL A 71 2.50 7.89 -9.81
C VAL A 71 3.76 7.84 -10.67
N LEU A 72 4.49 6.71 -10.66
CA LEU A 72 5.73 6.52 -11.43
C LEU A 72 5.49 6.53 -12.96
N ARG A 73 4.36 5.99 -13.43
CA ARG A 73 3.98 6.04 -14.85
C ARG A 73 3.47 7.40 -15.31
N GLY A 74 3.27 8.36 -14.41
CA GLY A 74 2.67 9.66 -14.74
C GLY A 74 1.18 9.59 -15.09
N SER A 75 0.50 8.48 -14.76
CA SER A 75 -0.93 8.26 -15.03
C SER A 75 -1.83 8.85 -13.93
N ALA A 76 -1.28 9.65 -13.01
CA ALA A 76 -1.97 10.28 -11.89
C ALA A 76 -2.90 11.44 -12.32
N GLN A 77 -3.67 11.27 -13.40
CA GLN A 77 -4.64 12.26 -13.88
C GLN A 77 -5.96 12.26 -13.09
N TYR A 78 -6.15 11.29 -12.18
CA TYR A 78 -7.38 11.20 -11.40
C TYR A 78 -7.34 12.15 -10.18
N GLU A 79 -8.33 13.06 -10.09
CA GLU A 79 -8.51 13.93 -8.90
C GLU A 79 -8.61 13.13 -7.58
N LYS A 80 -9.09 11.88 -7.64
CA LYS A 80 -9.29 10.99 -6.49
C LYS A 80 -8.50 9.69 -6.62
N LEU A 81 -7.23 9.77 -7.00
CA LEU A 81 -6.35 8.63 -7.27
C LEU A 81 -6.40 7.51 -6.20
N VAL A 82 -6.28 7.86 -4.91
CA VAL A 82 -6.29 6.85 -3.83
C VAL A 82 -7.63 6.13 -3.71
N LEU A 83 -8.75 6.83 -3.93
CA LEU A 83 -10.08 6.24 -3.89
C LEU A 83 -10.32 5.33 -5.10
N THR A 84 -9.99 5.80 -6.31
CA THR A 84 -10.20 5.03 -7.55
C THR A 84 -9.38 3.74 -7.54
N THR A 85 -8.10 3.81 -7.14
CA THR A 85 -7.26 2.61 -7.01
C THR A 85 -7.75 1.67 -5.90
N ALA A 86 -8.18 2.20 -4.74
CA ALA A 86 -8.73 1.37 -3.67
C ALA A 86 -10.02 0.65 -4.07
N LEU A 87 -10.89 1.31 -4.85
CA LEU A 87 -12.09 0.70 -5.42
C LEU A 87 -11.74 -0.38 -6.42
N PHE A 88 -10.77 -0.15 -7.30
CA PHE A 88 -10.30 -1.13 -8.27
C PHE A 88 -9.79 -2.41 -7.59
N VAL A 89 -8.97 -2.28 -6.54
CA VAL A 89 -8.49 -3.44 -5.77
C VAL A 89 -9.65 -4.19 -5.07
N ARG A 90 -10.67 -3.46 -4.60
CA ARG A 90 -11.88 -4.07 -4.01
C ARG A 90 -12.78 -4.77 -5.02
N LEU A 91 -12.81 -4.31 -6.28
CA LEU A 91 -13.50 -5.00 -7.37
C LEU A 91 -12.82 -6.33 -7.71
N GLN A 92 -11.49 -6.39 -7.61
CA GLN A 92 -10.72 -7.62 -7.85
C GLN A 92 -10.85 -8.63 -6.70
N ARG A 93 -10.95 -8.16 -5.44
CA ARG A 93 -11.10 -9.03 -4.27
C ARG A 93 -12.00 -8.38 -3.22
N ARG A 94 -13.14 -9.04 -2.94
CA ARG A 94 -14.09 -8.63 -1.90
C ARG A 94 -13.36 -8.45 -0.55
N HIS A 95 -13.74 -7.40 0.18
CA HIS A 95 -13.15 -7.04 1.48
C HIS A 95 -11.66 -6.68 1.47
N ALA A 96 -11.06 -6.38 0.30
CA ALA A 96 -9.76 -5.73 0.29
C ALA A 96 -9.80 -4.41 1.07
N ILE A 97 -8.75 -4.11 1.85
CA ILE A 97 -8.67 -2.93 2.73
C ILE A 97 -9.79 -2.99 3.80
N GLY A 98 -9.73 -3.94 4.73
CA GLY A 98 -10.87 -4.25 5.62
C GLY A 98 -11.29 -3.16 6.62
N SER A 99 -10.44 -2.15 6.88
CA SER A 99 -10.69 -1.12 7.90
C SER A 99 -10.38 0.28 7.38
N ALA A 100 -11.04 1.29 7.95
CA ALA A 100 -10.75 2.69 7.69
C ALA A 100 -9.30 3.07 8.11
N LEU A 101 -8.73 2.41 9.13
CA LEU A 101 -7.33 2.61 9.50
C LEU A 101 -6.36 2.12 8.42
N HIS A 102 -6.68 1.00 7.74
CA HIS A 102 -5.91 0.53 6.60
C HIS A 102 -5.96 1.53 5.44
N TYR A 103 -7.12 2.14 5.19
CA TYR A 103 -7.26 3.17 4.17
C TYR A 103 -6.47 4.45 4.51
N LEU A 104 -6.53 4.89 5.77
CA LEU A 104 -5.70 5.99 6.26
C LEU A 104 -4.21 5.65 6.16
N PHE A 105 -3.81 4.40 6.41
CA PHE A 105 -2.42 3.97 6.29
C PHE A 105 -1.89 4.14 4.85
N ILE A 106 -2.70 3.85 3.83
CA ILE A 106 -2.33 4.05 2.42
C ILE A 106 -1.95 5.52 2.14
N TYR A 107 -2.77 6.47 2.61
CA TYR A 107 -2.49 7.89 2.46
C TYR A 107 -1.19 8.32 3.14
N ARG A 108 -0.93 7.82 4.35
CA ARG A 108 0.31 8.13 5.09
C ARG A 108 1.54 7.62 4.36
N THR A 109 1.51 6.39 3.88
CA THR A 109 2.63 5.77 3.15
C THR A 109 2.91 6.52 1.84
N LEU A 110 1.86 6.87 1.09
CA LEU A 110 1.99 7.62 -0.15
C LEU A 110 2.55 9.03 0.11
N LEU A 111 2.08 9.71 1.15
CA LEU A 111 2.61 11.02 1.54
C LEU A 111 4.08 10.96 1.95
N TYR A 112 4.46 9.97 2.77
CA TYR A 112 5.84 9.77 3.19
C TYR A 112 6.76 9.51 1.99
N TRP A 113 6.31 8.72 1.01
CA TRP A 113 7.06 8.47 -0.20
C TRP A 113 7.20 9.72 -1.09
N MET A 114 6.15 10.55 -1.18
CA MET A 114 6.17 11.79 -1.98
C MET A 114 6.92 12.95 -1.31
N GLN A 115 7.05 12.95 0.02
CA GLN A 115 7.66 14.01 0.81
C GLN A 115 8.98 14.57 0.24
N PRO A 116 9.97 13.76 -0.18
CA PRO A 116 11.21 14.28 -0.76
C PRO A 116 11.01 14.96 -2.13
N TYR A 117 10.00 14.57 -2.90
CA TYR A 117 9.75 15.08 -4.25
C TYR A 117 8.95 16.39 -4.27
N ILE A 118 8.27 16.73 -3.17
CA ILE A 118 7.53 17.99 -3.04
C ILE A 118 8.53 19.11 -2.75
N THR A 119 8.86 19.91 -3.75
CA THR A 119 9.80 21.04 -3.63
C THR A 119 9.13 22.36 -3.25
N SER A 120 7.84 22.52 -3.55
CA SER A 120 7.10 23.76 -3.26
C SER A 120 6.83 23.94 -1.77
N ILE A 121 7.25 25.09 -1.23
CA ILE A 121 7.08 25.46 0.18
C ILE A 121 5.59 25.57 0.54
N TYR A 122 4.77 26.16 -0.34
CA TYR A 122 3.33 26.26 -0.14
C TYR A 122 2.66 24.88 -0.02
N GLN A 123 3.04 23.93 -0.88
CA GLN A 123 2.52 22.56 -0.81
C GLN A 123 2.98 21.88 0.48
N ARG A 124 4.26 22.02 0.87
CA ARG A 124 4.77 21.48 2.14
C ARG A 124 4.01 22.03 3.35
N PHE A 125 3.63 23.31 3.33
CA PHE A 125 2.82 23.92 4.37
C PHE A 125 1.39 23.35 4.41
N VAL A 126 0.68 23.32 3.28
CA VAL A 126 -0.70 22.80 3.19
C VAL A 126 -0.79 21.33 3.59
N LEU A 127 0.20 20.52 3.18
CA LEU A 127 0.27 19.11 3.57
C LEU A 127 0.64 18.90 5.05
N GLY A 128 1.17 19.91 5.75
CA GLY A 128 1.60 19.78 7.15
C GLY A 128 2.96 19.09 7.30
N LEU A 129 3.84 19.20 6.30
CA LEU A 129 5.19 18.62 6.32
C LEU A 129 6.20 19.48 7.10
N ILE A 130 5.91 20.78 7.28
CA ILE A 130 6.74 21.71 8.05
C ILE A 130 6.33 21.71 9.54
N PHE A 131 5.02 21.74 9.79
CA PHE A 131 4.45 21.71 11.13
C PHE A 131 3.48 20.52 11.25
N PRO A 132 3.78 19.52 12.08
CA PRO A 132 3.01 18.26 12.14
C PRO A 132 1.58 18.45 12.70
N GLU A 133 1.33 19.52 13.44
CA GLU A 133 0.03 19.85 14.03
C GLU A 133 -0.94 20.53 13.05
N TRP A 134 -0.44 21.00 11.92
CA TRP A 134 -1.19 21.78 10.94
C TRP A 134 -1.37 21.02 9.61
N GLY A 135 -2.24 21.53 8.75
CA GLY A 135 -2.46 20.98 7.41
C GLY A 135 -3.11 19.59 7.40
N PHE A 136 -2.82 18.82 6.33
CA PHE A 136 -3.36 17.48 6.14
C PHE A 136 -2.88 16.50 7.21
N VAL A 137 -1.59 16.50 7.58
CA VAL A 137 -1.01 15.61 8.60
C VAL A 137 -1.68 15.81 9.96
N GLY A 138 -1.89 17.06 10.40
CA GLY A 138 -2.59 17.33 11.65
C GLY A 138 -4.04 16.81 11.66
N LYS A 139 -4.79 17.04 10.57
CA LYS A 139 -6.16 16.51 10.41
C LYS A 139 -6.17 14.98 10.37
N TYR A 140 -5.20 14.38 9.70
CA TYR A 140 -5.02 12.93 9.62
C TYR A 140 -4.80 12.32 11.01
N ASN A 141 -3.88 12.89 11.81
CA ASN A 141 -3.59 12.40 13.16
C ASN A 141 -4.84 12.44 14.06
N LYS A 142 -5.65 13.51 13.96
CA LYS A 142 -6.93 13.61 14.67
C LYS A 142 -7.93 12.53 14.24
N LEU A 143 -8.00 12.21 12.95
CA LEU A 143 -8.86 11.14 12.43
C LEU A 143 -8.41 9.75 12.90
N VAL A 144 -7.10 9.49 12.87
CA VAL A 144 -6.53 8.23 13.38
C VAL A 144 -6.82 8.07 14.86
N ALA A 145 -6.60 9.10 15.68
CA ALA A 145 -6.91 9.08 17.10
C ALA A 145 -8.40 8.75 17.36
N LYS A 146 -9.31 9.41 16.62
CA LYS A 146 -10.76 9.15 16.73
C LYS A 146 -11.13 7.70 16.39
N HIS A 147 -10.50 7.12 15.37
CA HIS A 147 -10.79 5.75 14.93
C HIS A 147 -10.11 4.69 15.80
N ALA A 148 -8.94 4.99 16.36
CA ALA A 148 -8.27 4.13 17.32
C ALA A 148 -9.08 3.99 18.61
N VAL A 149 -9.60 5.09 19.15
CA VAL A 149 -10.46 5.08 20.36
C VAL A 149 -11.76 4.29 20.12
N LYS A 150 -12.34 4.38 18.92
CA LYS A 150 -13.54 3.62 18.57
C LYS A 150 -13.27 2.11 18.49
N LEU A 151 -12.06 1.72 18.10
CA LEU A 151 -11.65 0.32 18.02
C LEU A 151 -11.40 -0.30 19.41
N SER A 152 -10.95 0.49 20.40
CA SER A 152 -10.74 0.03 21.78
C SER A 152 -12.01 -0.08 22.63
N LEU A 153 -13.13 0.46 22.13
CA LEU A 153 -14.45 0.40 22.78
C LEU A 153 -15.33 -0.76 22.26
N LEU A 154 -14.82 -1.53 21.30
CA LEU A 154 -15.42 -2.74 20.74
C LEU A 154 -14.63 -3.97 21.22
#